data_AF-A0A4T0HPY7-F1
#
_entry.id   AF-A0A4T0HPY7-F1
#
_cell.length_a   1.000
_cell.length_b   1.000
_cell.length_c   1.000
_cell.angle_alpha   90.00
_cell.angle_beta   90.00
_cell.angle_gamma   90.00
#
_symmetry.space_group_name_H-M   'P 1'
#
loop_
_entity.id
_entity.type
_entity.pdbx_description
1 polymer ?
#
loop_
_entity_poly.entity_id
_entity_poly.type
_entity_poly.pdbx_seq_one_letter_code
_entity_poly.pdbx_strand_id
1 'polypeptide(L)'
;MSIRSTIGVLALQGAFEEHCNILKSISNYNIIQVRSIEELRSCCGLIIPGGESTTMSLVASRSGLLGALREFCSNPNTAVWGTCAGMILLAKEASQTKKGGQELFGGMDMIVNRNQYGCQLESFQEDIPFNCINGGPVNELASLPSNPVDHSVAPQGHVVALRQANKMCTTFHPELTRDYRLHVYFVEEIVNKI
;
A
#
# COMPACT_ATOMS: atom_id res chain seq x y z
N MET A 1 -16.79 -18.00 15.92
CA MET A 1 -16.21 -17.10 14.90
C MET A 1 -14.81 -17.60 14.61
N SER A 2 -14.57 -18.16 13.43
CA SER A 2 -13.19 -18.48 13.01
C SER A 2 -12.44 -17.15 12.93
N ILE A 3 -11.34 -17.01 13.68
CA ILE A 3 -10.43 -15.87 13.55
C ILE A 3 -10.04 -15.81 12.07
N ARG A 4 -10.37 -14.72 11.37
CA ARG A 4 -10.00 -14.55 9.96
C ARG A 4 -8.48 -14.46 9.92
N SER A 5 -7.84 -15.58 9.62
CA SER A 5 -6.38 -15.73 9.65
C SER A 5 -5.79 -15.60 8.25
N THR A 6 -6.43 -14.82 7.37
CA THR A 6 -6.02 -14.67 5.96
C THR A 6 -5.58 -13.24 5.66
N ILE A 7 -4.40 -13.08 5.07
CA ILE A 7 -3.96 -11.81 4.48
C ILE A 7 -3.92 -11.99 2.97
N GLY A 8 -4.64 -11.12 2.26
CA GLY A 8 -4.66 -11.07 0.81
C GLY A 8 -3.61 -10.15 0.23
N VAL A 9 -3.16 -10.44 -0.98
CA VAL A 9 -2.42 -9.49 -1.83
C VAL A 9 -3.21 -9.33 -3.14
N LEU A 10 -3.59 -8.10 -3.48
CA LEU A 10 -4.34 -7.83 -4.70
C LEU A 10 -3.52 -8.21 -5.93
N ALA A 11 -4.03 -9.12 -6.76
CA ALA A 11 -3.28 -9.73 -7.85
C ALA A 11 -3.94 -9.46 -9.23
N LEU A 12 -4.37 -8.21 -9.44
CA LEU A 12 -4.90 -7.73 -10.72
C LEU A 12 -3.79 -7.35 -11.69
N GLN A 13 -2.71 -6.76 -11.18
CA GLN A 13 -1.46 -6.41 -11.88
C GLN A 13 -0.41 -6.06 -10.80
N GLY A 14 0.88 -6.13 -11.13
CA GLY A 14 1.94 -5.58 -10.28
C GLY A 14 2.74 -6.64 -9.51
N ALA A 15 3.55 -6.17 -8.55
CA ALA A 15 4.51 -6.98 -7.78
C ALA A 15 3.86 -7.74 -6.60
N PHE A 16 2.80 -8.51 -6.88
CA PHE A 16 2.07 -9.23 -5.83
C PHE A 16 2.80 -10.48 -5.33
N GLU A 17 3.65 -11.12 -6.15
CA GLU A 17 4.32 -12.37 -5.80
C GLU A 17 5.37 -12.15 -4.71
N GLU A 18 6.14 -11.06 -4.81
CA GLU A 18 7.15 -10.67 -3.85
C GLU A 18 6.53 -10.44 -2.46
N HIS A 19 5.44 -9.67 -2.40
CA HIS A 19 4.66 -9.49 -1.16
C HIS A 19 4.15 -10.82 -0.60
N CYS A 20 3.62 -11.71 -1.44
CA CYS A 20 3.13 -13.02 -1.00
C CYS A 20 4.26 -13.87 -0.39
N ASN A 21 5.43 -13.91 -1.04
CA ASN A 21 6.56 -14.70 -0.61
C ASN A 21 7.12 -14.20 0.73
N ILE A 22 7.24 -12.88 0.89
CA ILE A 22 7.68 -12.27 2.15
C ILE A 22 6.69 -12.60 3.26
N LEU A 23 5.38 -12.37 3.07
CA LEU A 23 4.37 -12.63 4.11
C LEU A 23 4.33 -14.10 4.55
N LYS A 24 4.51 -15.04 3.61
CA LYS A 24 4.62 -16.48 3.91
C LYS A 24 5.84 -16.82 4.75
N SER A 25 6.92 -16.05 4.63
CA SER A 25 8.17 -16.29 5.37
C SER A 25 8.17 -15.70 6.78
N ILE A 26 7.35 -14.68 7.05
CA ILE A 26 7.38 -13.94 8.33
C ILE A 26 6.14 -14.14 9.20
N SER A 27 5.07 -14.76 8.69
CA SER A 27 3.79 -14.82 9.38
C SER A 27 3.13 -16.19 9.29
N ASN A 28 2.25 -16.48 10.26
CA ASN A 28 1.43 -17.71 10.28
C ASN A 28 0.06 -17.51 9.61
N TYR A 29 -0.15 -16.37 8.95
CA TYR A 29 -1.39 -16.11 8.22
C TYR A 29 -1.45 -16.96 6.95
N ASN A 30 -2.67 -17.36 6.56
CA ASN A 30 -2.95 -17.88 5.24
C ASN A 30 -2.80 -16.75 4.22
N ILE A 31 -1.83 -16.86 3.30
CA ILE A 31 -1.55 -15.81 2.32
C ILE A 31 -2.14 -16.18 0.97
N ILE A 32 -3.08 -15.35 0.49
CA ILE A 32 -3.77 -15.59 -0.79
C ILE A 32 -3.56 -14.43 -1.76
N GLN A 33 -3.61 -14.74 -3.05
CA GLN A 33 -3.75 -13.74 -4.09
C GLN A 33 -5.24 -13.42 -4.25
N VAL A 34 -5.59 -12.15 -4.33
CA VAL A 34 -6.97 -11.68 -4.43
C VAL A 34 -7.25 -11.19 -5.85
N ARG A 35 -8.18 -11.84 -6.52
CA ARG A 35 -8.70 -11.55 -7.86
C ARG A 35 -10.23 -11.54 -7.92
N SER A 36 -10.89 -12.09 -6.90
CA SER A 36 -12.36 -12.14 -6.79
C SER A 36 -12.88 -11.52 -5.49
N ILE A 37 -14.20 -11.32 -5.43
CA ILE A 37 -14.89 -10.79 -4.25
C ILE A 37 -14.86 -11.82 -3.11
N GLU A 38 -14.97 -13.10 -3.43
CA GLU A 38 -14.97 -14.21 -2.47
C GLU A 38 -13.62 -14.31 -1.75
N GLU A 39 -12.53 -14.20 -2.51
CA GLU A 39 -11.17 -14.16 -1.97
C GLU A 39 -11.00 -12.94 -1.05
N LEU A 40 -11.42 -11.76 -1.50
CA LEU A 40 -11.34 -10.53 -0.70
C LEU A 40 -12.12 -10.65 0.63
N ARG A 41 -13.33 -11.22 0.60
CA ARG A 41 -14.18 -11.39 1.79
C ARG A 41 -13.59 -12.34 2.83
N SER A 42 -12.71 -13.24 2.42
CA SER A 42 -12.02 -14.15 3.33
C SER A 42 -10.89 -13.48 4.13
N CYS A 43 -10.44 -12.30 3.70
CA CYS A 43 -9.29 -11.61 4.26
C CYS A 43 -9.62 -10.79 5.51
N CYS A 44 -8.67 -10.73 6.44
CA CYS A 44 -8.60 -9.73 7.52
C CYS A 44 -7.65 -8.57 7.17
N GLY A 45 -6.68 -8.81 6.27
CA GLY A 45 -5.75 -7.81 5.78
C GLY A 45 -5.60 -7.88 4.27
N LEU A 46 -5.30 -6.75 3.63
CA LEU A 46 -5.04 -6.67 2.19
C LEU A 46 -3.80 -5.81 1.91
N ILE A 47 -2.86 -6.33 1.13
CA ILE A 47 -1.83 -5.52 0.48
C ILE A 47 -2.28 -5.20 -0.96
N ILE A 48 -2.23 -3.93 -1.34
CA ILE A 48 -2.38 -3.45 -2.71
C ILE A 48 -0.99 -3.10 -3.22
N PRO A 49 -0.41 -3.91 -4.12
CA PRO A 49 1.00 -3.80 -4.49
C PRO A 49 1.29 -2.60 -5.40
N GLY A 50 2.57 -2.35 -5.62
CA GLY A 50 3.06 -1.48 -6.69
C GLY A 50 2.75 -2.05 -8.08
N GLY A 51 2.80 -1.20 -9.11
CA GLY A 51 2.40 -1.54 -10.47
C GLY A 51 1.91 -0.33 -11.25
N GLU A 52 0.92 -0.52 -12.12
CA GLU A 52 0.26 0.54 -12.87
C GLU A 52 -1.16 0.75 -12.31
N SER A 53 -1.37 1.88 -11.62
CA SER A 53 -2.61 2.16 -10.89
C SER A 53 -3.83 2.30 -11.82
N THR A 54 -3.66 2.80 -13.05
CA THR A 54 -4.78 2.93 -14.01
C THR A 54 -5.24 1.58 -14.53
N THR A 55 -4.33 0.63 -14.77
CA THR A 55 -4.62 -0.74 -15.16
C THR A 55 -5.31 -1.47 -14.03
N MET A 56 -4.78 -1.41 -12.80
CA MET A 56 -5.43 -2.03 -11.65
C MET A 56 -6.85 -1.49 -11.42
N SER A 57 -7.03 -0.17 -11.49
CA SER A 57 -8.35 0.49 -11.37
C SER A 57 -9.32 0.02 -12.47
N LEU A 58 -8.86 -0.02 -13.73
CA LEU A 58 -9.66 -0.47 -14.86
C LEU A 58 -10.07 -1.94 -14.74
N VAL A 59 -9.14 -2.82 -14.34
CA VAL A 59 -9.41 -4.25 -14.15
C VAL A 59 -10.38 -4.46 -12.98
N ALA A 60 -10.21 -3.74 -11.86
CA ALA A 60 -11.11 -3.80 -10.71
C ALA A 60 -12.54 -3.37 -11.09
N SER A 61 -12.66 -2.31 -11.90
CA SER A 61 -13.96 -1.84 -12.39
C SER A 61 -14.62 -2.87 -13.32
N ARG A 62 -13.89 -3.38 -14.32
CA ARG A 62 -14.40 -4.35 -15.30
C ARG A 62 -14.77 -5.71 -14.70
N SER A 63 -14.12 -6.10 -13.61
CA SER A 63 -14.41 -7.35 -12.89
C SER A 63 -15.52 -7.22 -11.84
N GLY A 64 -16.05 -6.01 -11.61
CA GLY A 64 -17.03 -5.76 -10.54
C GLY A 64 -16.42 -5.75 -9.13
N LEU A 65 -15.10 -5.87 -9.00
CA LEU A 65 -14.40 -5.92 -7.71
C LEU A 65 -14.28 -4.53 -7.02
N LEU A 66 -14.41 -3.44 -7.79
CA LEU A 66 -14.21 -2.07 -7.31
C LEU A 66 -15.06 -1.71 -6.08
N GLY A 67 -16.35 -2.08 -6.07
CA GLY A 67 -17.23 -1.80 -4.92
C GLY A 67 -16.77 -2.52 -3.65
N ALA A 68 -16.45 -3.81 -3.77
CA ALA A 68 -15.97 -4.61 -2.65
C ALA A 68 -14.61 -4.11 -2.11
N LEU A 69 -13.72 -3.62 -2.99
CA LEU A 69 -12.47 -3.01 -2.59
C LEU A 69 -12.69 -1.71 -1.80
N ARG A 70 -13.61 -0.85 -2.22
CA ARG A 70 -13.97 0.38 -1.48
C ARG A 70 -14.51 0.08 -0.09
N GLU A 71 -15.40 -0.90 0.00
CA GLU A 71 -15.96 -1.35 1.27
C GLU A 71 -14.87 -1.93 2.19
N PHE A 72 -14.01 -2.80 1.66
CA PHE A 72 -12.90 -3.36 2.40
C PHE A 72 -11.93 -2.28 2.88
N CYS A 73 -11.56 -1.34 1.99
CA CYS A 73 -10.64 -0.26 2.34
C CYS A 73 -11.23 0.74 3.32
N SER A 74 -12.55 0.88 3.41
CA SER A 74 -13.19 1.79 4.36
C SER A 74 -13.50 1.14 5.71
N ASN A 75 -13.46 -0.19 5.79
CA ASN A 75 -13.85 -0.93 6.98
C ASN A 75 -12.80 -0.77 8.12
N PRO A 76 -13.21 -0.36 9.33
CA PRO A 76 -12.30 -0.25 10.47
C PRO A 76 -11.79 -1.60 10.99
N ASN A 77 -12.45 -2.71 10.63
CA ASN A 77 -12.13 -4.06 11.08
C ASN A 77 -11.29 -4.87 10.07
N THR A 78 -10.59 -4.20 9.15
CA THR A 78 -9.71 -4.84 8.15
C THR A 78 -8.42 -4.07 7.95
N ALA A 79 -7.26 -4.71 7.90
CA ALA A 79 -5.99 -4.03 7.67
C ALA A 79 -5.78 -3.75 6.17
N VAL A 80 -5.25 -2.59 5.80
CA VAL A 80 -4.88 -2.34 4.40
C VAL A 80 -3.53 -1.66 4.27
N TRP A 81 -2.71 -2.16 3.35
CA TRP A 81 -1.44 -1.54 2.99
C TRP A 81 -1.33 -1.31 1.49
N GLY A 82 -1.15 -0.07 1.06
CA GLY A 82 -0.86 0.27 -0.34
C GLY A 82 0.62 0.62 -0.55
N THR A 83 1.31 -0.07 -1.47
CA THR A 83 2.68 0.26 -1.88
C THR A 83 2.68 0.91 -3.26
N CYS A 84 3.38 2.04 -3.42
CA CYS A 84 3.53 2.78 -4.68
C CYS A 84 2.17 3.02 -5.41
N ALA A 85 1.84 2.25 -6.43
CA ALA A 85 0.55 2.33 -7.12
C ALA A 85 -0.64 2.03 -6.21
N GLY A 86 -0.48 1.12 -5.23
CA GLY A 86 -1.49 0.87 -4.20
C GLY A 86 -1.73 2.05 -3.28
N MET A 87 -0.70 2.83 -2.96
CA MET A 87 -0.87 4.10 -2.23
C MET A 87 -1.75 5.07 -3.01
N ILE A 88 -1.51 5.22 -4.33
CA ILE A 88 -2.35 6.07 -5.19
C ILE A 88 -3.81 5.62 -5.13
N LEU A 89 -4.07 4.31 -5.19
CA LEU A 89 -5.43 3.76 -5.17
C LEU A 89 -6.14 3.94 -3.81
N LEU A 90 -5.41 3.96 -2.70
CA LEU A 90 -5.95 4.18 -1.35
C LEU A 90 -6.24 5.64 -1.02
N ALA A 91 -5.69 6.58 -1.79
CA ALA A 91 -5.91 8.00 -1.59
C ALA A 91 -7.39 8.36 -1.75
N LYS A 92 -7.82 9.39 -1.03
CA LYS A 92 -9.14 10.01 -1.20
C LYS A 92 -9.21 10.77 -2.52
N GLU A 93 -8.13 11.44 -2.89
CA GLU A 93 -8.00 12.20 -4.12
C GLU A 93 -6.62 12.00 -4.75
N ALA A 94 -6.57 12.02 -6.08
CA ALA A 94 -5.34 11.96 -6.84
C ALA A 94 -5.33 13.04 -7.93
N SER A 95 -4.27 13.85 -8.00
CA SER A 95 -4.11 14.84 -9.07
C SER A 95 -3.50 14.24 -10.34
N GLN A 96 -3.62 14.96 -11.46
CA GLN A 96 -3.10 14.56 -12.78
C GLN A 96 -3.65 13.22 -13.31
N THR A 97 -4.93 12.93 -13.08
CA THR A 97 -5.57 11.77 -13.69
C THR A 97 -5.64 11.92 -15.22
N LYS A 98 -5.39 10.82 -15.97
CA LYS A 98 -5.58 10.78 -17.43
C LYS A 98 -7.00 11.26 -17.81
N LYS A 99 -7.19 11.76 -19.04
CA LYS A 99 -8.53 12.04 -19.60
C LYS A 99 -9.41 10.79 -19.43
N GLY A 100 -10.51 10.91 -18.69
CA GLY A 100 -11.37 9.79 -18.30
C GLY A 100 -11.34 9.45 -16.81
N GLY A 101 -10.45 10.06 -16.01
CA GLY A 101 -10.33 9.81 -14.57
C GLY A 101 -9.67 8.46 -14.25
N GLN A 102 -9.34 8.24 -12.99
CA GLN A 102 -8.97 6.94 -12.45
C GLN A 102 -9.84 6.70 -11.21
N GLU A 103 -10.54 5.57 -11.16
CA GLU A 103 -11.30 5.21 -9.96
C GLU A 103 -10.32 4.87 -8.84
N LEU A 104 -10.52 5.49 -7.68
CA LEU A 104 -9.79 5.19 -6.45
C LEU A 104 -10.60 4.22 -5.58
N PHE A 105 -9.89 3.43 -4.79
CA PHE A 105 -10.49 2.58 -3.75
C PHE A 105 -10.78 3.41 -2.51
N GLY A 106 -9.97 4.45 -2.26
CA GLY A 106 -10.09 5.28 -1.06
C GLY A 106 -9.73 4.49 0.20
N GLY A 107 -9.95 5.13 1.35
CA GLY A 107 -9.70 4.54 2.67
C GLY A 107 -8.71 5.36 3.51
N MET A 108 -7.82 6.13 2.87
CA MET A 108 -6.92 7.07 3.56
C MET A 108 -7.27 8.51 3.19
N ASP A 109 -7.32 9.40 4.19
CA ASP A 109 -7.61 10.83 4.00
C ASP A 109 -6.33 11.57 3.60
N MET A 110 -5.88 11.27 2.39
CA MET A 110 -4.69 11.87 1.78
C MET A 110 -4.94 12.22 0.32
N ILE A 111 -4.24 13.25 -0.15
CA ILE A 111 -4.20 13.67 -1.55
C ILE A 111 -2.84 13.25 -2.11
N VAL A 112 -2.85 12.49 -3.21
CA VAL A 112 -1.61 12.03 -3.84
C VAL A 112 -1.40 12.75 -5.17
N ASN A 113 -0.20 13.29 -5.37
CA ASN A 113 0.20 13.81 -6.67
C ASN A 113 0.92 12.74 -7.49
N ARG A 114 0.30 12.29 -8.58
CA ARG A 114 0.91 11.31 -9.47
C ARG A 114 2.15 11.90 -10.13
N ASN A 115 3.18 11.08 -10.32
CA ASN A 115 4.42 11.43 -11.02
C ASN A 115 5.20 12.61 -10.41
N GLN A 116 5.03 12.89 -9.11
CA GLN A 116 5.81 13.93 -8.42
C GLN A 116 7.33 13.63 -8.41
N TYR A 117 7.70 12.36 -8.57
CA TYR A 117 9.09 11.87 -8.61
C TYR A 117 9.57 11.52 -10.03
N GLY A 118 8.83 11.94 -11.07
CA GLY A 118 9.24 11.74 -12.47
C GLY A 118 8.90 10.39 -13.10
N CYS A 119 9.53 10.10 -14.24
CA CYS A 119 9.38 8.84 -14.98
C CYS A 119 10.18 7.71 -14.30
N GLN A 120 9.88 6.43 -14.61
CA GLN A 120 10.60 5.25 -14.07
C GLN A 120 12.14 5.30 -14.20
N LEU A 121 12.68 6.13 -15.10
CA LEU A 121 14.11 6.34 -15.31
C LEU A 121 14.79 7.17 -14.20
N GLU A 122 14.01 7.76 -13.30
CA GLU A 122 14.45 8.57 -12.15
C GLU A 122 14.24 7.80 -10.83
N SER A 123 14.43 6.47 -10.84
CA SER A 123 14.42 5.68 -9.61
C SER A 123 15.76 5.81 -8.87
N PHE A 124 15.69 6.06 -7.56
CA PHE A 124 16.85 6.11 -6.67
C PHE A 124 16.64 5.17 -5.48
N GLN A 125 17.72 4.84 -4.79
CA GLN A 125 17.70 4.05 -3.56
C GLN A 125 18.32 4.87 -2.43
N GLU A 126 17.63 4.94 -1.30
CA GLU A 126 18.05 5.68 -0.12
C GLU A 126 17.78 4.85 1.13
N ASP A 127 18.68 4.88 2.11
CA ASP A 127 18.45 4.29 3.43
C ASP A 127 17.57 5.22 4.26
N ILE A 128 16.31 4.81 4.48
CA ILE A 128 15.33 5.66 5.17
C ILE A 128 15.15 5.18 6.61
N PRO A 129 15.41 6.03 7.62
CA PRO A 129 15.18 5.64 9.01
C PRO A 129 13.68 5.47 9.26
N PHE A 130 13.33 4.33 9.85
CA PHE A 130 11.97 4.03 10.28
C PHE A 130 11.73 4.66 11.66
N ASN A 131 11.19 5.89 11.64
CA ASN A 131 10.92 6.67 12.83
C ASN A 131 9.40 6.68 13.03
N CYS A 132 8.86 5.72 13.78
CA CYS A 132 7.44 5.75 14.15
C CYS A 132 7.15 6.96 15.03
N ILE A 133 6.64 8.04 14.44
CA ILE A 133 6.18 9.20 15.20
C ILE A 133 4.73 8.92 15.62
N ASN A 134 4.54 8.53 16.88
CA ASN A 134 3.23 8.31 17.48
C ASN A 134 2.70 9.62 18.08
N GLY A 135 1.43 9.96 17.81
CA GLY A 135 0.78 11.08 18.52
C GLY A 135 -0.39 11.77 17.83
N GLY A 136 -0.76 11.36 16.60
CA GLY A 136 -1.86 11.97 15.84
C GLY A 136 -2.76 10.94 15.15
N PRO A 137 -3.84 11.38 14.47
CA PRO A 137 -4.71 10.49 13.68
C PRO A 137 -3.98 9.84 12.50
N VAL A 138 -2.86 10.43 12.09
CA VAL A 138 -1.91 9.94 11.08
C VAL A 138 -0.53 9.88 11.72
N ASN A 139 0.13 8.73 11.64
CA ASN A 139 1.51 8.54 12.07
C ASN A 139 2.41 8.53 10.84
N GLU A 140 3.40 9.42 10.83
CA GLU A 140 4.51 9.37 9.89
C GLU A 140 5.44 8.23 10.30
N LEU A 141 5.68 7.29 9.39
CA LEU A 141 6.52 6.12 9.64
C LEU A 141 7.94 6.33 9.11
N ALA A 142 8.08 7.08 8.03
CA ALA A 142 9.35 7.37 7.40
C ALA A 142 9.26 8.61 6.49
N SER A 143 10.33 9.40 6.47
CA SER A 143 10.54 10.55 5.60
C SER A 143 11.94 10.53 5.02
N LEU A 144 12.09 11.03 3.80
CA LEU A 144 13.42 11.18 3.18
C LEU A 144 14.28 12.14 4.01
N PRO A 145 15.57 11.82 4.23
CA PRO A 145 16.47 12.71 4.95
C PRO A 145 16.56 14.06 4.23
N SER A 146 16.79 15.13 4.99
CA SER A 146 16.96 16.48 4.42
C SER A 146 18.20 16.58 3.52
N ASN A 147 19.18 15.68 3.69
CA ASN A 147 20.38 15.57 2.86
C ASN A 147 20.48 14.13 2.30
N PRO A 148 19.74 13.77 1.24
CA PRO A 148 19.80 12.43 0.65
C PRO A 148 21.16 12.18 0.01
N VAL A 149 21.63 10.94 0.04
CA VAL A 149 22.94 10.55 -0.53
C VAL A 149 22.95 10.75 -2.05
N ASP A 150 21.81 10.55 -2.71
CA ASP A 150 21.61 10.91 -4.12
C ASP A 150 20.84 12.24 -4.26
N HIS A 151 21.60 13.34 -4.25
CA HIS A 151 21.08 14.71 -4.39
C HIS A 151 20.40 15.00 -5.73
N SER A 152 20.54 14.13 -6.73
CA SER A 152 20.09 14.43 -8.09
C SER A 152 18.63 14.08 -8.37
N VAL A 153 17.99 13.26 -7.52
CA VAL A 153 16.66 12.68 -7.81
C VAL A 153 15.70 12.68 -6.63
N ALA A 154 16.18 12.67 -5.38
CA ALA A 154 15.33 12.53 -4.20
C ALA A 154 14.81 13.89 -3.69
N PRO A 155 13.49 14.15 -3.68
CA PRO A 155 12.97 15.40 -3.14
C PRO A 155 13.01 15.35 -1.60
N GLN A 156 13.77 16.26 -1.02
CA GLN A 156 14.12 16.29 0.42
C GLN A 156 12.89 16.43 1.32
N GLY A 157 12.91 15.77 2.49
CA GLY A 157 11.92 15.98 3.55
C GLY A 157 10.49 15.52 3.23
N HIS A 158 10.29 14.73 2.18
CA HIS A 158 8.98 14.20 1.84
C HIS A 158 8.64 12.98 2.68
N VAL A 159 7.39 12.93 3.12
CA VAL A 159 6.83 11.75 3.77
C VAL A 159 6.70 10.62 2.75
N VAL A 160 7.29 9.47 3.09
CA VAL A 160 7.34 8.30 2.21
C VAL A 160 6.64 7.08 2.79
N ALA A 161 6.29 7.11 4.07
CA ALA A 161 5.45 6.09 4.69
C ALA A 161 4.51 6.71 5.72
N LEU A 162 3.23 6.39 5.62
CA LEU A 162 2.16 6.88 6.48
C LEU A 162 1.34 5.73 7.03
N ARG A 163 0.81 5.92 8.24
CA ARG A 163 -0.24 5.07 8.82
C ARG A 163 -1.40 5.95 9.28
N GLN A 164 -2.61 5.56 8.92
CA GLN A 164 -3.85 6.15 9.42
C GLN A 164 -4.71 5.01 9.99
N ALA A 165 -4.75 4.89 11.32
CA ALA A 165 -5.40 3.80 12.05
C ALA A 165 -4.96 2.40 11.55
N ASN A 166 -5.89 1.64 10.96
CA ASN A 166 -5.72 0.27 10.44
C ASN A 166 -5.17 0.24 9.00
N LYS A 167 -4.70 1.37 8.48
CA LYS A 167 -4.24 1.52 7.10
C LYS A 167 -2.85 2.10 7.07
N MET A 168 -2.02 1.63 6.15
CA MET A 168 -0.72 2.23 5.89
C MET A 168 -0.44 2.35 4.39
N CYS A 169 0.46 3.24 4.03
CA CYS A 169 0.93 3.35 2.66
C CYS A 169 2.42 3.68 2.62
N THR A 170 3.08 3.28 1.53
CA THR A 170 4.47 3.61 1.24
C THR A 170 4.59 4.08 -0.20
N THR A 171 5.42 5.11 -0.45
CA THR A 171 5.71 5.59 -1.81
C THR A 171 6.70 4.69 -2.54
N PHE A 172 7.48 3.90 -1.81
CA PHE A 172 8.51 3.00 -2.31
C PHE A 172 8.09 1.52 -2.27
N HIS A 173 9.00 0.66 -2.75
CA HIS A 173 8.81 -0.76 -2.99
C HIS A 173 9.57 -1.63 -1.95
N PRO A 174 9.06 -1.78 -0.71
CA PRO A 174 9.72 -2.59 0.32
C PRO A 174 9.89 -4.05 -0.09
N GLU A 175 9.01 -4.56 -0.98
CA GLU A 175 9.03 -5.91 -1.52
C GLU A 175 10.25 -6.22 -2.39
N LEU A 176 10.95 -5.20 -2.89
CA LEU A 176 12.16 -5.36 -3.71
C LEU A 176 13.44 -5.39 -2.86
N THR A 177 13.33 -5.33 -1.54
CA THR A 177 14.46 -5.32 -0.60
C THR A 177 14.53 -6.64 0.17
N ARG A 178 15.63 -6.83 0.92
CA ARG A 178 15.77 -7.92 1.90
C ARG A 178 15.39 -7.51 3.32
N ASP A 179 14.87 -6.29 3.48
CA ASP A 179 14.44 -5.76 4.77
C ASP A 179 12.92 -5.87 4.90
N TYR A 180 12.48 -6.82 5.72
CA TYR A 180 11.06 -7.12 5.89
C TYR A 180 10.43 -6.40 7.08
N ARG A 181 11.13 -5.45 7.70
CA ARG A 181 10.63 -4.74 8.91
C ARG A 181 9.27 -4.08 8.68
N LEU A 182 9.01 -3.57 7.48
CA LEU A 182 7.70 -2.99 7.15
C LEU A 182 6.59 -4.03 7.02
N HIS A 183 6.87 -5.21 6.45
CA HIS A 183 5.91 -6.30 6.40
C HIS A 183 5.64 -6.86 7.80
N VAL A 184 6.67 -7.00 8.62
CA VAL A 184 6.54 -7.39 10.04
C VAL A 184 5.69 -6.34 10.78
N TYR A 185 6.00 -5.05 10.60
CA TYR A 185 5.21 -3.97 11.20
C TYR A 185 3.75 -4.02 10.74
N PHE A 186 3.46 -4.22 9.45
CA PHE A 186 2.09 -4.36 8.98
C PHE A 186 1.36 -5.51 9.68
N VAL A 187 1.99 -6.68 9.81
CA VAL A 187 1.39 -7.84 10.47
C VAL A 187 1.22 -7.59 11.97
N GLU A 188 2.27 -7.23 12.68
CA GLU A 188 2.29 -7.17 14.15
C GLU A 188 1.59 -5.95 14.72
N GLU A 189 1.71 -4.80 14.05
CA GLU A 189 1.25 -3.53 14.58
C GLU A 189 -0.08 -3.08 13.97
N ILE A 190 -0.49 -3.67 12.85
CA ILE A 190 -1.75 -3.36 12.18
C ILE A 190 -2.67 -4.58 12.16
N VAL A 191 -2.31 -5.69 11.50
CA VAL A 191 -3.20 -6.85 11.35
C VAL A 191 -3.56 -7.48 12.70
N ASN A 192 -2.57 -7.71 13.57
CA ASN A 192 -2.78 -8.36 14.88
C ASN A 192 -3.58 -7.49 15.89
N LYS A 193 -3.77 -6.20 15.59
CA LYS A 193 -4.40 -5.22 16.50
C LYS A 193 -5.80 -4.80 16.07
N ILE A 194 -6.40 -5.52 15.12
CA ILE A 194 -7.75 -5.32 14.59
C ILE A 194 -8.73 -6.30 15.22
#